data_AF-A0A359AZP7-F1
#
_entry.id   AF-A0A359AZP7-F1
#
_cell.length_a   1.000
_cell.length_b   1.000
_cell.length_c   1.000
_cell.angle_alpha   90.00
_cell.angle_beta   90.00
_cell.angle_gamma   90.00
#
_symmetry.space_group_name_H-M   'P 1'
#
loop_
_entity.id
_entity.type
_entity.pdbx_description
1 polymer ?
#
loop_
_entity_poly.entity_id
_entity_poly.type
_entity_poly.pdbx_seq_one_letter_code
_entity_poly.pdbx_strand_id
1 'polypeptide(L)'
;MNKLISLLYVACFLLFLAGCTKEDIEYADTAPVISGLEPEYYVLVREKLELSPQIENEVDSVEWLLDNKKIANTVNYTFEALNVPGVSRLILRAYNTGNIVQKNVTITTGRFANIRTAPNKLVWLEASDVFTGKERVNWDVLTAPSSLFRLVPSDTRTGLFLSFEKGVYQLRASSGELADTVIVTVQRDLKSQSPYIAQVFDYLPAPGQFVNELPKYTEGDTQEEMNEKVARQLVGEDANMITLGGWGGYVVLGFDHTVINLPDKRDFRIYGNAFGASANPRPNAPFGGSCEPALVMVAYDKNKNGKPDDDEWYEIKGSGNFTAESEPWYQAAVENGNDVRTFRDYEMTYYKPETEEPDQSGVVDDPKLYATINKYIRWTDNQGQEGYKIKNIYHTQTYYPAWIKENKVTYKGVRLSNNSIDESKQGSYYVLYAFQYGYVDNYPNSHDNSGIDIDWAIDKDGNKVDLPGIDFVKVYNGIDQENGWLGEASTEVGRGEDLHLLGISIDTIKE
;
A
#
# COMPACT_ATOMS: atom_id res chain seq x y z
N MET A 1 78.98 -53.46 45.55
CA MET A 1 78.89 -54.75 44.82
C MET A 1 77.79 -55.60 45.47
N ASN A 2 76.54 -55.13 45.42
CA ASN A 2 75.53 -55.38 44.37
C ASN A 2 75.22 -56.88 44.19
N LYS A 3 74.19 -57.33 44.91
CA LYS A 3 73.54 -58.63 44.75
C LYS A 3 72.01 -58.45 44.70
N LEU A 4 71.45 -59.13 43.71
CA LEU A 4 70.20 -59.92 43.68
C LEU A 4 68.88 -59.25 44.12
N ILE A 5 67.93 -59.01 43.20
CA ILE A 5 66.94 -59.94 42.57
C ILE A 5 65.65 -60.11 43.39
N SER A 6 64.59 -59.51 42.81
CA SER A 6 63.16 -59.86 42.68
C SER A 6 62.24 -60.13 43.88
N LEU A 7 61.20 -59.27 43.91
CA LEU A 7 59.75 -59.52 43.97
C LEU A 7 59.08 -60.07 45.25
N LEU A 8 58.05 -59.31 45.66
CA LEU A 8 56.65 -59.68 45.97
C LEU A 8 56.10 -59.43 47.41
N TYR A 9 54.96 -58.72 47.42
CA TYR A 9 53.83 -58.70 48.37
C TYR A 9 53.85 -57.88 49.70
N VAL A 10 53.13 -56.74 49.64
CA VAL A 10 51.86 -56.39 50.36
C VAL A 10 51.83 -55.82 51.80
N ALA A 11 51.07 -54.71 51.88
CA ALA A 11 50.19 -54.17 52.94
C ALA A 11 50.80 -53.55 54.22
N CYS A 12 50.61 -52.23 54.45
CA CYS A 12 49.51 -51.58 55.22
C CYS A 12 49.98 -51.24 56.66
N PHE A 13 49.63 -50.16 57.38
CA PHE A 13 48.62 -49.09 57.29
C PHE A 13 48.99 -47.99 58.33
N LEU A 14 48.30 -46.84 58.26
CA LEU A 14 48.06 -45.75 59.25
C LEU A 14 48.70 -44.39 58.87
N LEU A 15 47.99 -43.54 58.11
CA LEU A 15 46.91 -42.60 58.50
C LEU A 15 47.37 -41.48 59.44
N PHE A 16 47.54 -40.27 58.89
CA PHE A 16 47.05 -39.03 59.50
C PHE A 16 46.31 -38.22 58.43
N LEU A 17 45.07 -37.89 58.75
CA LEU A 17 44.11 -37.13 57.94
C LEU A 17 44.50 -35.64 57.91
N ALA A 18 44.69 -35.09 56.71
CA ALA A 18 44.55 -33.67 56.45
C ALA A 18 43.49 -33.53 55.34
N GLY A 19 42.25 -33.21 55.74
CA GLY A 19 41.17 -32.89 54.82
C GLY A 19 41.41 -31.51 54.20
N CYS A 20 41.80 -31.47 52.93
CA CYS A 20 41.60 -30.31 52.08
C CYS A 20 40.21 -30.43 51.47
N THR A 21 39.28 -29.57 51.89
CA THR A 21 38.02 -29.35 51.16
C THR A 21 38.36 -28.67 49.83
N LYS A 22 37.99 -29.31 48.71
CA LYS A 22 37.88 -28.63 47.43
C LYS A 22 36.82 -27.55 47.58
N GLU A 23 37.18 -26.29 47.34
CA GLU A 23 36.19 -25.26 47.04
C GLU A 23 35.54 -25.66 45.70
N ASP A 24 34.24 -25.93 45.72
CA ASP A 24 33.46 -26.08 44.50
C ASP A 24 33.45 -24.73 43.78
N ILE A 25 33.97 -24.71 42.54
CA ILE A 25 33.95 -23.51 41.71
C ILE A 25 32.51 -23.35 41.21
N GLU A 26 31.75 -22.44 41.82
CA GLU A 26 30.45 -21.99 41.30
C GLU A 26 30.68 -21.26 39.97
N TYR A 27 30.09 -21.78 38.90
CA TYR A 27 30.05 -21.10 37.62
C TYR A 27 28.89 -20.11 37.61
N ALA A 28 29.11 -18.92 37.06
CA ALA A 28 28.04 -17.95 36.87
C ALA A 28 26.98 -18.51 35.91
N ASP A 29 25.72 -18.27 36.21
CA ASP A 29 24.59 -18.58 35.34
C ASP A 29 24.63 -17.73 34.07
N THR A 30 23.79 -18.09 33.09
CA THR A 30 23.58 -17.24 31.93
C THR A 30 22.81 -16.00 32.34
N ALA A 31 23.32 -14.80 32.01
CA ALA A 31 22.70 -13.54 32.41
C ALA A 31 21.21 -13.46 31.99
N PRO A 32 20.30 -12.96 32.86
CA PRO A 32 18.89 -12.80 32.50
C PRO A 32 18.70 -11.83 31.33
N VAL A 33 17.80 -12.16 30.41
CA VAL A 33 17.40 -11.25 29.32
C VAL A 33 16.04 -10.66 29.67
N ILE A 34 15.98 -9.33 29.83
CA ILE A 34 14.74 -8.60 30.09
C ILE A 34 14.21 -8.02 28.78
N SER A 35 13.03 -8.44 28.37
CA SER A 35 12.30 -7.93 27.20
C SER A 35 10.88 -7.47 27.60
N GLY A 36 10.13 -6.85 26.67
CA GLY A 36 8.77 -6.37 26.92
C GLY A 36 8.66 -5.05 27.71
N LEU A 37 9.76 -4.28 27.84
CA LEU A 37 9.74 -2.92 28.39
C LEU A 37 10.26 -1.90 27.37
N GLU A 38 9.45 -0.88 27.15
CA GLU A 38 9.84 0.30 26.37
C GLU A 38 10.75 1.21 27.20
N PRO A 39 11.67 1.95 26.56
CA PRO A 39 12.59 2.85 27.27
C PRO A 39 11.87 4.05 27.91
N GLU A 40 10.69 4.42 27.40
CA GLU A 40 9.92 5.56 27.87
C GLU A 40 8.42 5.25 27.85
N TYR A 41 7.70 5.74 28.87
CA TYR A 41 6.24 5.71 28.95
C TYR A 41 5.70 7.09 29.31
N TYR A 42 4.54 7.41 28.75
CA TYR A 42 3.77 8.61 29.05
C TYR A 42 2.48 8.17 29.76
N VAL A 43 2.17 8.77 30.91
CA VAL A 43 1.02 8.37 31.73
C VAL A 43 0.24 9.62 32.13
N LEU A 44 -1.09 9.60 31.99
CA LEU A 44 -1.91 10.69 32.49
C LEU A 44 -1.81 10.73 34.01
N VAL A 45 -1.84 11.93 34.58
CA VAL A 45 -1.93 12.08 36.05
C VAL A 45 -3.13 11.30 36.59
N ARG A 46 -2.94 10.61 37.74
CA ARG A 46 -3.92 9.70 38.38
C ARG A 46 -4.20 8.38 37.67
N GLU A 47 -3.65 8.13 36.49
CA GLU A 47 -3.77 6.84 35.81
C GLU A 47 -2.74 5.82 36.29
N LYS A 48 -2.97 4.56 35.94
CA LYS A 48 -2.06 3.45 36.22
C LYS A 48 -1.39 2.96 34.93
N LEU A 49 -0.17 2.46 35.08
CA LEU A 49 0.57 1.77 34.01
C LEU A 49 0.96 0.38 34.50
N GLU A 50 0.41 -0.64 33.86
CA GLU A 50 0.79 -2.03 34.10
C GLU A 50 2.01 -2.41 33.26
N LEU A 51 2.99 -3.04 33.90
CA LEU A 51 4.24 -3.48 33.31
C LEU A 51 4.41 -4.98 33.56
N SER A 52 4.48 -5.75 32.47
CA SER A 52 4.59 -7.21 32.47
C SER A 52 5.76 -7.67 31.59
N PRO A 53 7.01 -7.38 32.00
CA PRO A 53 8.21 -7.77 31.25
C PRO A 53 8.32 -9.29 31.12
N GLN A 54 9.05 -9.74 30.09
CA GLN A 54 9.45 -11.13 29.94
C GLN A 54 10.90 -11.30 30.39
N ILE A 55 11.16 -12.40 31.09
CA ILE A 55 12.51 -12.81 31.50
C ILE A 55 12.74 -14.21 30.94
N GLU A 56 13.66 -14.31 29.98
CA GLU A 56 13.82 -15.53 29.16
C GLU A 56 14.66 -16.62 29.84
N ASN A 57 15.61 -16.23 30.70
CA ASN A 57 16.52 -17.14 31.41
C ASN A 57 16.17 -17.24 32.90
N GLU A 58 16.76 -18.22 33.60
CA GLU A 58 16.57 -18.42 35.04
C GLU A 58 16.95 -17.17 35.85
N VAL A 59 16.07 -16.82 36.78
CA VAL A 59 16.17 -15.64 37.64
C VAL A 59 15.83 -16.03 39.08
N ASP A 60 16.73 -15.73 40.01
CA ASP A 60 16.54 -16.01 41.43
C ASP A 60 15.60 -15.00 42.07
N SER A 61 15.73 -13.74 41.66
CA SER A 61 14.92 -12.65 42.18
C SER A 61 14.88 -11.44 41.23
N VAL A 62 13.88 -10.60 41.42
CA VAL A 62 13.77 -9.30 40.75
C VAL A 62 13.47 -8.19 41.75
N GLU A 63 13.84 -6.97 41.41
CA GLU A 63 13.35 -5.78 42.11
C GLU A 63 13.06 -4.62 41.17
N TRP A 64 12.00 -3.89 41.51
CA TRP A 64 11.68 -2.60 40.90
C TRP A 64 12.17 -1.48 41.81
N LEU A 65 12.83 -0.49 41.22
CA LEU A 65 13.29 0.73 41.87
C LEU A 65 12.63 1.93 41.20
N LEU A 66 11.89 2.74 41.97
CA LEU A 66 11.39 4.04 41.52
C LEU A 66 12.25 5.13 42.15
N ASP A 67 12.90 5.93 41.31
CA ASP A 67 13.83 6.98 41.73
C ASP A 67 14.87 6.45 42.75
N ASN A 68 15.43 5.28 42.44
CA ASN A 68 16.38 4.50 43.24
C ASN A 68 15.85 3.93 44.58
N LYS A 69 14.54 3.95 44.82
CA LYS A 69 13.91 3.33 45.99
C LYS A 69 13.18 2.05 45.61
N LYS A 70 13.45 0.96 46.34
CA LYS A 70 12.79 -0.33 46.11
C LYS A 70 11.28 -0.21 46.37
N ILE A 71 10.49 -0.63 45.39
CA ILE A 71 9.01 -0.52 45.41
C ILE A 71 8.30 -1.86 45.23
N ALA A 72 8.92 -2.83 44.56
CA ALA A 72 8.36 -4.16 44.35
C ALA A 72 9.47 -5.21 44.14
N ASN A 73 9.14 -6.48 44.29
CA ASN A 73 10.01 -7.64 44.09
C ASN A 73 9.36 -8.75 43.26
N THR A 74 8.30 -8.41 42.52
CA THR A 74 7.62 -9.27 41.55
C THR A 74 7.97 -8.85 40.13
N VAL A 75 7.88 -9.77 39.18
CA VAL A 75 8.17 -9.49 37.75
C VAL A 75 7.21 -8.42 37.23
N ASN A 76 5.91 -8.59 37.47
CA ASN A 76 4.90 -7.61 37.09
C ASN A 76 4.84 -6.48 38.13
N TYR A 77 4.64 -5.25 37.66
CA TYR A 77 4.50 -4.06 38.49
C TYR A 77 3.47 -3.09 37.90
N THR A 78 2.70 -2.44 38.77
CA THR A 78 1.76 -1.38 38.39
C THR A 78 2.27 -0.06 38.95
N PHE A 79 2.66 0.85 38.05
CA PHE A 79 2.99 2.22 38.40
C PHE A 79 1.70 3.04 38.56
N GLU A 80 1.60 3.85 39.63
CA GLU A 80 0.46 4.75 39.88
C GLU A 80 0.91 6.21 39.76
N ALA A 81 0.38 6.93 38.77
CA ALA A 81 0.75 8.32 38.52
C ALA A 81 0.15 9.26 39.57
N LEU A 82 0.97 10.18 40.09
CA LEU A 82 0.51 11.23 40.99
C LEU A 82 -0.39 12.25 40.26
N ASN A 83 -1.15 13.03 41.03
CA ASN A 83 -1.98 14.14 40.52
C ASN A 83 -1.17 15.39 40.08
N VAL A 84 0.13 15.23 39.84
CA VAL A 84 1.04 16.29 39.42
C VAL A 84 1.90 15.75 38.27
N PRO A 85 2.10 16.53 37.20
CA PRO A 85 3.06 16.18 36.17
C PRO A 85 4.47 16.02 36.75
N GLY A 86 5.25 15.12 36.18
CA GLY A 86 6.60 14.82 36.66
C GLY A 86 7.29 13.80 35.77
N VAL A 87 8.57 13.57 36.05
CA VAL A 87 9.36 12.53 35.41
C VAL A 87 9.93 11.66 36.51
N SER A 88 9.71 10.35 36.40
CA SER A 88 10.25 9.35 37.32
C SER A 88 11.11 8.35 36.57
N ARG A 89 12.17 7.87 37.22
CA ARG A 89 13.03 6.82 36.70
C ARG A 89 12.68 5.49 37.36
N LEU A 90 12.18 4.56 36.56
CA LEU A 90 11.87 3.20 36.98
C LEU A 90 12.98 2.25 36.51
N ILE A 91 13.43 1.34 37.37
CA ILE A 91 14.48 0.36 37.03
C ILE A 91 13.98 -1.01 37.45
N LEU A 92 13.95 -1.96 36.52
CA LEU A 92 13.83 -3.39 36.83
C LEU A 92 15.24 -3.98 36.91
N ARG A 93 15.57 -4.64 38.01
CA ARG A 93 16.77 -5.46 38.16
C ARG A 93 16.39 -6.93 38.29
N ALA A 94 17.10 -7.79 37.58
CA ALA A 94 17.01 -9.24 37.66
C ALA A 94 18.36 -9.81 38.10
N TYR A 95 18.31 -10.79 38.99
CA TYR A 95 19.47 -11.40 39.63
C TYR A 95 19.48 -12.90 39.36
N ASN A 96 20.65 -13.44 39.04
CA ASN A 96 20.95 -14.86 39.18
C ASN A 96 22.42 -15.05 39.59
N THR A 97 22.89 -16.29 39.73
CA THR A 97 24.26 -16.57 40.19
C THR A 97 25.28 -15.88 39.29
N GLY A 98 25.98 -14.88 39.84
CA GLY A 98 27.04 -14.15 39.13
C GLY A 98 26.57 -13.00 38.22
N ASN A 99 25.28 -12.71 38.07
CA ASN A 99 24.82 -11.60 37.22
C ASN A 99 23.80 -10.67 37.90
N ILE A 100 23.86 -9.39 37.51
CA ILE A 100 22.82 -8.39 37.77
C ILE A 100 22.53 -7.69 36.44
N VAL A 101 21.34 -7.90 35.90
CA VAL A 101 20.89 -7.24 34.66
C VAL A 101 19.83 -6.21 35.02
N GLN A 102 19.89 -5.04 34.39
CA GLN A 102 18.94 -3.97 34.65
C GLN A 102 18.36 -3.38 33.37
N LYS A 103 17.08 -3.02 33.42
CA LYS A 103 16.39 -2.24 32.39
C LYS A 103 15.91 -0.93 33.00
N ASN A 104 16.35 0.19 32.43
CA ASN A 104 15.91 1.52 32.84
C ASN A 104 14.71 1.95 31.99
N VAL A 105 13.74 2.59 32.63
CA VAL A 105 12.51 3.09 32.03
C VAL A 105 12.28 4.50 32.55
N THR A 106 11.99 5.44 31.67
CA THR A 106 11.55 6.80 32.03
C THR A 106 10.02 6.85 31.99
N ILE A 107 9.38 7.37 33.04
CA ILE A 107 7.94 7.59 33.07
C ILE A 107 7.66 9.08 33.20
N THR A 108 7.08 9.67 32.16
CA THR A 108 6.63 11.06 32.14
C THR A 108 5.13 11.10 32.46
N THR A 109 4.77 11.66 33.61
CA THR A 109 3.38 11.93 33.96
C THR A 109 2.97 13.34 33.55
N GLY A 110 1.77 13.49 32.98
CA GLY A 110 1.33 14.81 32.54
C GLY A 110 -0.16 14.91 32.27
N ARG A 111 -0.56 16.06 31.73
CA ARG A 111 -1.93 16.36 31.30
C ARG A 111 -1.91 16.47 29.78
N PHE A 112 -2.00 15.32 29.12
CA PHE A 112 -2.01 15.17 27.67
C PHE A 112 -2.96 14.03 27.30
N ALA A 113 -3.45 14.00 26.06
CA ALA A 113 -4.04 12.77 25.53
C ALA A 113 -2.91 11.78 25.23
N ASN A 114 -3.09 10.49 25.56
CA ASN A 114 -2.12 9.45 25.27
C ASN A 114 -2.78 8.34 24.45
N ILE A 115 -2.39 8.23 23.18
CA ILE A 115 -2.94 7.29 22.22
C ILE A 115 -1.87 6.23 21.92
N ARG A 116 -2.28 4.97 21.91
CA ARG A 116 -1.40 3.86 21.48
C ARG A 116 -1.87 3.32 20.14
N THR A 117 -0.94 3.10 19.23
CA THR A 117 -1.21 2.57 17.89
C THR A 117 -0.04 1.70 17.40
N ALA A 118 -0.14 1.22 16.16
CA ALA A 118 0.90 0.52 15.44
C ALA A 118 1.27 1.26 14.13
N PRO A 119 2.43 0.94 13.51
CA PRO A 119 2.77 1.42 12.18
C PRO A 119 1.68 1.19 11.14
N ASN A 120 1.53 2.11 10.20
CA ASN A 120 0.57 2.05 9.09
C ASN A 120 -0.89 1.79 9.54
N LYS A 121 -1.20 2.20 10.78
CA LYS A 121 -2.56 2.21 11.31
C LYS A 121 -3.02 3.62 11.57
N LEU A 122 -4.10 3.97 10.90
CA LEU A 122 -4.64 5.31 10.92
C LEU A 122 -5.28 5.68 12.26
N VAL A 123 -4.85 6.82 12.83
CA VAL A 123 -5.26 7.31 14.15
C VAL A 123 -6.08 8.58 14.02
N TRP A 124 -7.32 8.54 14.53
CA TRP A 124 -8.17 9.72 14.68
C TRP A 124 -7.81 10.44 15.96
N LEU A 125 -7.28 11.65 15.81
CA LEU A 125 -6.98 12.58 16.89
C LEU A 125 -8.21 13.46 17.13
N GLU A 126 -8.59 13.60 18.39
CA GLU A 126 -9.66 14.50 18.83
C GLU A 126 -9.05 15.55 19.77
N ALA A 127 -9.30 16.82 19.48
CA ALA A 127 -8.89 17.91 20.36
C ALA A 127 -9.70 17.88 21.66
N SER A 128 -9.07 18.19 22.79
CA SER A 128 -9.75 18.17 24.09
C SER A 128 -10.90 19.18 24.17
N ASP A 129 -11.77 19.03 25.17
CA ASP A 129 -12.96 19.88 25.33
C ASP A 129 -12.65 21.35 25.59
N VAL A 130 -11.40 21.73 25.89
CA VAL A 130 -11.00 23.14 25.97
C VAL A 130 -11.16 23.86 24.63
N PHE A 131 -11.19 23.13 23.52
CA PHE A 131 -11.40 23.65 22.18
C PHE A 131 -12.88 23.68 21.76
N THR A 132 -13.82 23.40 22.66
CA THR A 132 -15.26 23.46 22.35
C THR A 132 -15.67 24.88 21.92
N GLY A 133 -16.36 24.98 20.78
CA GLY A 133 -16.80 26.26 20.21
C GLY A 133 -15.71 27.02 19.43
N LYS A 134 -14.52 26.42 19.22
CA LYS A 134 -13.52 26.96 18.30
C LYS A 134 -13.86 26.61 16.86
N GLU A 135 -13.62 27.57 15.96
CA GLU A 135 -13.87 27.39 14.53
C GLU A 135 -12.87 26.41 13.88
N ARG A 136 -11.63 26.37 14.39
CA ARG A 136 -10.58 25.48 13.88
C ARG A 136 -9.52 25.18 14.95
N VAL A 137 -9.06 23.94 14.96
CA VAL A 137 -7.89 23.46 15.67
C VAL A 137 -6.79 23.14 14.66
N ASN A 138 -5.59 23.69 14.89
CA ASN A 138 -4.39 23.36 14.15
C ASN A 138 -3.66 22.19 14.83
N TRP A 139 -3.09 21.32 14.01
CA TRP A 139 -2.34 20.14 14.45
C TRP A 139 -0.89 20.25 13.96
N ASP A 140 0.06 20.25 14.89
CA ASP A 140 1.48 20.36 14.61
C ASP A 140 2.24 19.19 15.24
N VAL A 141 3.33 18.75 14.62
CA VAL A 141 4.27 17.82 15.24
C VAL A 141 5.33 18.61 16.01
N LEU A 142 5.43 18.37 17.31
CA LEU A 142 6.46 18.95 18.17
C LEU A 142 7.75 18.12 18.16
N THR A 143 7.60 16.80 18.18
CA THR A 143 8.72 15.86 18.18
C THR A 143 8.28 14.57 17.52
N ALA A 144 9.13 14.04 16.64
CA ALA A 144 8.93 12.76 15.98
C ALA A 144 10.26 11.98 15.94
N PRO A 145 10.22 10.65 16.06
CA PRO A 145 11.39 9.79 15.92
C PRO A 145 11.90 9.69 14.47
N SER A 146 11.06 10.00 13.49
CA SER A 146 11.40 9.98 12.06
C SER A 146 10.58 11.03 11.29
N SER A 147 10.88 11.21 10.00
CA SER A 147 10.04 11.98 9.06
C SER A 147 9.04 11.10 8.28
N LEU A 148 8.97 9.79 8.57
CA LEU A 148 8.11 8.83 7.88
C LEU A 148 6.72 8.79 8.54
N PHE A 149 6.06 9.93 8.58
CA PHE A 149 4.73 10.10 9.14
C PHE A 149 3.91 11.10 8.32
N ARG A 150 2.59 11.06 8.49
CA ARG A 150 1.64 12.01 7.92
C ARG A 150 0.67 12.49 8.99
N LEU A 151 0.43 13.79 9.01
CA LEU A 151 -0.54 14.45 9.89
C LEU A 151 -1.39 15.40 9.04
N VAL A 152 -2.68 15.11 8.92
CA VAL A 152 -3.61 15.95 8.16
C VAL A 152 -4.78 16.40 9.04
N PRO A 153 -5.16 17.69 9.04
CA PRO A 153 -6.42 18.13 9.63
C PRO A 153 -7.60 17.50 8.89
N SER A 154 -8.65 17.08 9.60
CA SER A 154 -9.82 16.41 8.99
C SER A 154 -11.12 17.19 9.16
N ASP A 155 -11.30 17.81 10.32
CA ASP A 155 -12.45 18.67 10.63
C ASP A 155 -11.99 19.79 11.59
N THR A 156 -12.94 20.61 12.07
CA THR A 156 -12.74 21.70 13.01
C THR A 156 -11.95 21.31 14.26
N ARG A 157 -12.08 20.08 14.76
CA ARG A 157 -11.43 19.58 15.98
C ARG A 157 -10.62 18.31 15.82
N THR A 158 -10.60 17.71 14.63
CA THR A 158 -9.99 16.39 14.41
C THR A 158 -8.77 16.47 13.51
N GLY A 159 -7.84 15.57 13.76
CA GLY A 159 -6.67 15.33 12.92
C GLY A 159 -6.50 13.85 12.65
N LEU A 160 -5.86 13.51 11.54
CA LEU A 160 -5.55 12.14 11.15
C LEU A 160 -4.04 11.98 11.20
N PHE A 161 -3.58 10.99 11.96
CA PHE A 161 -2.17 10.70 12.10
C PHE A 161 -1.88 9.28 11.65
N LEU A 162 -0.83 9.14 10.85
CA LEU A 162 -0.30 7.88 10.37
C LEU A 162 1.22 7.92 10.45
N SER A 163 1.84 6.78 10.76
CA SER A 163 3.28 6.69 10.89
C SER A 163 3.77 5.34 10.42
N PHE A 164 4.88 5.33 9.69
CA PHE A 164 5.59 4.11 9.29
C PHE A 164 6.51 3.60 10.40
N GLU A 165 7.15 4.51 11.14
CA GLU A 165 8.13 4.15 12.17
C GLU A 165 7.52 4.09 13.57
N LYS A 166 8.03 3.16 14.37
CA LYS A 166 7.71 3.07 15.80
C LYS A 166 8.33 4.24 16.57
N GLY A 167 7.79 4.51 17.75
CA GLY A 167 8.31 5.49 18.70
C GLY A 167 7.23 6.42 19.22
N VAL A 168 7.66 7.49 19.88
CA VAL A 168 6.75 8.45 20.51
C VAL A 168 6.72 9.73 19.71
N TYR A 169 5.53 10.07 19.22
CA TYR A 169 5.25 11.32 18.53
C TYR A 169 4.55 12.26 19.51
N GLN A 170 5.09 13.46 19.67
CA GLN A 170 4.46 14.52 20.45
C GLN A 170 3.83 15.50 19.48
N LEU A 171 2.52 15.64 19.55
CA LEU A 171 1.71 16.49 18.71
C LEU A 171 1.15 17.65 19.54
N ARG A 172 0.80 18.74 18.88
CA ARG A 172 0.15 19.91 19.48
C ARG A 172 -1.17 20.17 18.78
N ALA A 173 -2.24 20.22 19.57
CA ALA A 173 -3.51 20.81 19.15
C ALA A 173 -3.54 22.28 19.59
N SER A 174 -3.88 23.22 18.71
CA SER A 174 -3.91 24.64 19.07
C SER A 174 -5.00 25.46 18.38
N SER A 175 -5.48 26.50 19.05
CA SER A 175 -6.46 27.46 18.52
C SER A 175 -6.34 28.81 19.26
N GLY A 176 -5.77 29.82 18.61
CA GLY A 176 -5.39 31.07 19.27
C GLY A 176 -4.33 30.83 20.36
N GLU A 177 -4.61 31.26 21.58
CA GLU A 177 -3.72 31.06 22.74
C GLU A 177 -3.88 29.68 23.39
N LEU A 178 -4.92 28.91 23.04
CA LEU A 178 -5.13 27.56 23.57
C LEU A 178 -4.17 26.57 22.91
N ALA A 179 -3.56 25.71 23.71
CA ALA A 179 -2.72 24.63 23.24
C ALA A 179 -2.78 23.43 24.19
N ASP A 180 -2.93 22.24 23.62
CA ASP A 180 -2.77 20.96 24.32
C ASP A 180 -1.73 20.10 23.61
N THR A 181 -1.13 19.21 24.39
CA THR A 181 -0.22 18.17 23.87
C THR A 181 -0.97 16.85 23.72
N VAL A 182 -0.75 16.17 22.60
CA VAL A 182 -1.21 14.82 22.33
C VAL A 182 0.01 13.93 22.10
N ILE A 183 0.11 12.85 22.86
CA ILE A 183 1.17 11.85 22.72
C ILE A 183 0.61 10.67 21.94
N VAL A 184 1.27 10.30 20.85
CA VAL A 184 0.99 9.08 20.10
C VAL A 184 2.17 8.13 20.24
N THR A 185 1.96 7.03 20.95
CA THR A 185 2.94 5.96 21.11
C THR A 185 2.68 4.89 20.05
N VAL A 186 3.57 4.80 19.07
CA VAL A 186 3.54 3.81 17.98
C VAL A 186 4.40 2.62 18.40
N GLN A 187 3.77 1.46 18.59
CA GLN A 187 4.42 0.24 19.06
C GLN A 187 4.37 -0.86 18.00
N ARG A 188 5.21 -1.88 18.15
CA ARG A 188 5.23 -3.02 17.23
C ARG A 188 3.86 -3.67 17.12
N ASP A 189 3.40 -3.91 15.89
CA ASP A 189 2.23 -4.77 15.64
C ASP A 189 2.60 -6.25 15.78
N LEU A 190 1.66 -7.04 16.27
CA LEU A 190 1.77 -8.50 16.32
C LEU A 190 1.57 -9.11 14.92
N LYS A 191 0.87 -8.42 14.01
CA LYS A 191 0.66 -8.85 12.62
C LYS A 191 1.73 -8.23 11.72
N SER A 192 2.40 -9.05 10.92
CA SER A 192 3.27 -8.55 9.82
C SER A 192 2.41 -8.00 8.69
N GLN A 193 2.79 -6.84 8.16
CA GLN A 193 2.15 -6.21 7.00
C GLN A 193 2.79 -6.75 5.72
N SER A 194 1.97 -7.00 4.70
CA SER A 194 2.42 -7.38 3.37
C SER A 194 2.61 -6.11 2.53
N PRO A 195 3.72 -5.94 1.80
CA PRO A 195 3.84 -4.82 0.84
C PRO A 195 2.92 -4.98 -0.37
N TYR A 196 2.27 -6.13 -0.55
CA TYR A 196 1.50 -6.45 -1.75
C TYR A 196 -0.01 -6.36 -1.54
N ILE A 197 -0.76 -6.26 -2.65
CA ILE A 197 -2.23 -6.34 -2.66
C ILE A 197 -2.69 -7.50 -1.78
N ALA A 198 -3.63 -7.22 -0.88
CA ALA A 198 -4.17 -8.20 0.06
C ALA A 198 -5.55 -8.72 -0.36
N GLN A 199 -6.32 -7.92 -1.11
CA GLN A 199 -7.69 -8.25 -1.46
C GLN A 199 -8.13 -7.65 -2.80
N VAL A 200 -9.03 -8.36 -3.48
CA VAL A 200 -9.82 -7.86 -4.62
C VAL A 200 -11.27 -7.76 -4.14
N PHE A 201 -11.87 -6.59 -4.28
CA PHE A 201 -13.24 -6.33 -3.87
C PHE A 201 -14.22 -6.45 -5.03
N ASP A 202 -13.82 -5.98 -6.21
CA ASP A 202 -14.66 -6.02 -7.39
C ASP A 202 -13.84 -6.01 -8.68
N TYR A 203 -14.40 -6.57 -9.75
CA TYR A 203 -13.79 -6.61 -11.07
C TYR A 203 -14.87 -6.68 -12.16
N LEU A 204 -14.86 -5.70 -13.05
CA LEU A 204 -15.78 -5.68 -14.18
C LEU A 204 -15.07 -5.12 -15.41
N PRO A 205 -14.55 -5.98 -16.31
CA PRO A 205 -13.85 -5.53 -17.50
C PRO A 205 -14.87 -5.04 -18.53
N ALA A 206 -14.51 -4.01 -19.30
CA ALA A 206 -15.26 -3.64 -20.49
C ALA A 206 -15.00 -4.66 -21.61
N PRO A 207 -15.83 -4.73 -22.65
CA PRO A 207 -15.59 -5.67 -23.73
C PRO A 207 -14.21 -5.51 -24.37
N GLY A 208 -13.52 -6.62 -24.63
CA GLY A 208 -12.16 -6.63 -25.15
C GLY A 208 -11.65 -8.01 -25.54
N GLN A 209 -10.58 -8.07 -26.31
CA GLN A 209 -10.05 -9.28 -26.94
C GLN A 209 -9.43 -10.29 -25.97
N PHE A 210 -9.12 -9.89 -24.73
CA PHE A 210 -8.63 -10.78 -23.67
C PHE A 210 -9.70 -11.11 -22.62
N VAL A 211 -10.85 -10.45 -22.68
CA VAL A 211 -11.97 -10.73 -21.78
C VAL A 211 -12.39 -12.20 -21.94
N ASN A 212 -12.73 -12.83 -20.81
CA ASN A 212 -13.03 -14.25 -20.67
C ASN A 212 -11.82 -15.20 -20.78
N GLU A 213 -10.61 -14.71 -21.05
CA GLU A 213 -9.37 -15.51 -21.03
C GLU A 213 -8.41 -15.06 -19.92
N LEU A 214 -8.41 -13.77 -19.55
CA LEU A 214 -7.46 -13.20 -18.58
C LEU A 214 -8.16 -12.35 -17.48
N PRO A 215 -8.73 -12.97 -16.42
CA PRO A 215 -8.71 -14.40 -16.13
C PRO A 215 -9.78 -15.18 -16.90
N LYS A 216 -9.55 -16.48 -17.01
CA LYS A 216 -10.41 -17.37 -17.78
C LYS A 216 -11.80 -17.53 -17.16
N TYR A 217 -12.83 -17.22 -17.94
CA TYR A 217 -14.21 -17.56 -17.63
C TYR A 217 -14.46 -19.06 -17.88
N THR A 218 -15.21 -19.67 -16.98
CA THR A 218 -15.78 -21.01 -17.10
C THR A 218 -17.30 -20.85 -17.15
N GLU A 219 -17.96 -21.61 -18.02
CA GLU A 219 -19.42 -21.58 -18.11
C GLU A 219 -20.07 -21.75 -16.73
N GLY A 220 -20.90 -20.77 -16.36
CA GLY A 220 -21.58 -20.72 -15.07
C GLY A 220 -20.95 -19.83 -14.02
N ASP A 221 -19.72 -19.31 -14.22
CA ASP A 221 -19.10 -18.45 -13.21
C ASP A 221 -19.97 -17.22 -12.89
N THR A 222 -20.05 -16.88 -11.61
CA THR A 222 -20.67 -15.64 -11.10
C THR A 222 -19.68 -14.48 -11.01
N GLN A 223 -20.21 -13.28 -10.71
CA GLN A 223 -19.38 -12.12 -10.38
C GLN A 223 -18.43 -12.40 -9.21
N GLU A 224 -18.90 -13.09 -8.16
CA GLU A 224 -18.04 -13.43 -7.03
C GLU A 224 -16.91 -14.39 -7.44
N GLU A 225 -17.22 -15.42 -8.25
CA GLU A 225 -16.22 -16.39 -8.71
C GLU A 225 -15.18 -15.74 -9.65
N MET A 226 -15.60 -14.76 -10.46
CA MET A 226 -14.67 -13.95 -11.26
C MET A 226 -13.79 -13.07 -10.39
N ASN A 227 -14.33 -12.43 -9.33
CA ASN A 227 -13.53 -11.67 -8.36
C ASN A 227 -12.51 -12.58 -7.65
N GLU A 228 -12.88 -13.80 -7.28
CA GLU A 228 -11.95 -14.80 -6.69
C GLU A 228 -10.87 -15.25 -7.67
N LYS A 229 -11.20 -15.39 -8.96
CA LYS A 229 -10.20 -15.69 -10.01
C LYS A 229 -9.20 -14.55 -10.18
N VAL A 230 -9.67 -13.30 -10.16
CA VAL A 230 -8.80 -12.12 -10.16
C VAL A 230 -7.95 -12.05 -8.89
N ALA A 231 -8.52 -12.34 -7.72
CA ALA A 231 -7.77 -12.41 -6.47
C ALA A 231 -6.61 -13.42 -6.55
N ARG A 232 -6.83 -14.59 -7.16
CA ARG A 232 -5.77 -15.57 -7.42
C ARG A 232 -4.69 -15.10 -8.40
N GLN A 233 -4.97 -14.09 -9.23
CA GLN A 233 -3.96 -13.48 -10.10
C GLN A 233 -3.21 -12.34 -9.41
N LEU A 234 -3.85 -11.54 -8.54
CA LEU A 234 -3.28 -10.26 -8.11
C LEU A 234 -2.82 -10.21 -6.64
N VAL A 235 -3.36 -11.07 -5.77
CA VAL A 235 -3.08 -11.00 -4.33
C VAL A 235 -1.72 -11.62 -4.01
N GLY A 236 -0.91 -10.91 -3.23
CA GLY A 236 0.39 -11.34 -2.74
C GLY A 236 1.55 -11.06 -3.69
N GLU A 237 2.72 -11.59 -3.33
CA GLU A 237 3.96 -11.39 -4.08
C GLU A 237 3.87 -12.04 -5.46
N ASP A 238 3.53 -13.33 -5.53
CA ASP A 238 3.51 -14.10 -6.79
C ASP A 238 2.26 -13.82 -7.63
N ALA A 239 2.10 -12.56 -8.03
CA ALA A 239 1.01 -12.09 -8.88
C ALA A 239 1.30 -12.30 -10.38
N ASN A 240 0.25 -12.60 -11.12
CA ASN A 240 0.18 -12.60 -12.57
C ASN A 240 -0.52 -11.30 -13.04
N MET A 241 -1.36 -11.41 -14.07
CA MET A 241 -1.96 -10.28 -14.77
C MET A 241 -3.42 -10.57 -15.11
N ILE A 242 -4.22 -9.52 -15.15
CA ILE A 242 -5.61 -9.51 -15.65
C ILE A 242 -5.74 -8.45 -16.76
N THR A 243 -6.77 -8.56 -17.60
CA THR A 243 -7.16 -7.48 -18.53
C THR A 243 -8.30 -6.66 -17.94
N LEU A 244 -8.37 -5.37 -18.26
CA LEU A 244 -9.55 -4.55 -18.01
C LEU A 244 -10.44 -4.44 -19.26
N GLY A 245 -9.99 -4.95 -20.41
CA GLY A 245 -10.63 -4.74 -21.70
C GLY A 245 -10.64 -3.27 -22.10
N GLY A 246 -11.62 -2.84 -22.91
CA GLY A 246 -11.71 -1.46 -23.38
C GLY A 246 -12.00 -0.41 -22.29
N TRP A 247 -12.35 0.81 -22.73
CA TRP A 247 -12.59 1.94 -21.83
C TRP A 247 -13.59 1.65 -20.71
N GLY A 248 -13.24 2.05 -19.49
CA GLY A 248 -14.10 2.00 -18.31
C GLY A 248 -14.08 0.68 -17.54
N GLY A 249 -13.55 -0.41 -18.11
CA GLY A 249 -13.33 -1.65 -17.39
C GLY A 249 -12.39 -1.44 -16.20
N TYR A 250 -12.66 -2.13 -15.08
CA TYR A 250 -12.01 -1.80 -13.81
C TYR A 250 -11.75 -2.99 -12.87
N VAL A 251 -10.87 -2.76 -11.89
CA VAL A 251 -10.68 -3.61 -10.71
C VAL A 251 -10.57 -2.76 -9.45
N VAL A 252 -11.08 -3.27 -8.32
CA VAL A 252 -10.98 -2.65 -6.98
C VAL A 252 -10.15 -3.54 -6.06
N LEU A 253 -9.11 -2.96 -5.49
CA LEU A 253 -8.04 -3.61 -4.74
C LEU A 253 -7.95 -3.03 -3.33
N GLY A 254 -7.35 -3.77 -2.40
CA GLY A 254 -6.97 -3.21 -1.10
C GLY A 254 -5.71 -3.84 -0.51
N PHE A 255 -5.10 -3.08 0.39
CA PHE A 255 -3.93 -3.49 1.19
C PHE A 255 -4.35 -3.98 2.58
N ASP A 256 -3.47 -4.70 3.28
CA ASP A 256 -3.77 -5.21 4.64
C ASP A 256 -3.43 -4.22 5.77
N HIS A 257 -3.07 -2.99 5.38
CA HIS A 257 -2.72 -1.84 6.19
C HIS A 257 -2.99 -0.56 5.37
N THR A 258 -2.95 0.60 6.02
CA THR A 258 -3.05 1.88 5.32
C THR A 258 -1.69 2.25 4.73
N VAL A 259 -1.57 2.29 3.41
CA VAL A 259 -0.38 2.78 2.71
C VAL A 259 -0.23 4.26 3.01
N ILE A 260 0.88 4.63 3.64
CA ILE A 260 1.10 6.00 4.10
C ILE A 260 1.40 6.95 2.93
N ASN A 261 0.76 8.13 2.94
CA ASN A 261 1.10 9.23 2.06
C ASN A 261 2.30 10.00 2.63
N LEU A 262 3.49 9.80 2.08
CA LEU A 262 4.69 10.51 2.50
C LEU A 262 4.93 11.76 1.65
N PRO A 263 5.12 12.94 2.28
CA PRO A 263 5.43 14.15 1.55
C PRO A 263 6.62 13.99 0.59
N ASP A 264 6.47 14.54 -0.61
CA ASP A 264 7.48 14.56 -1.67
C ASP A 264 7.90 13.17 -2.21
N LYS A 265 7.09 12.12 -2.00
CA LYS A 265 7.39 10.74 -2.43
C LYS A 265 6.24 10.12 -3.21
N ARG A 266 6.57 9.14 -4.06
CA ARG A 266 5.59 8.18 -4.57
C ARG A 266 5.41 7.07 -3.53
N ASP A 267 4.18 6.67 -3.31
CA ASP A 267 3.80 5.82 -2.17
C ASP A 267 3.50 4.38 -2.57
N PHE A 268 2.88 4.19 -3.73
CA PHE A 268 2.52 2.87 -4.22
C PHE A 268 2.69 2.74 -5.73
N ARG A 269 2.60 1.51 -6.22
CA ARG A 269 2.63 1.20 -7.64
C ARG A 269 1.69 0.04 -7.92
N ILE A 270 0.96 0.08 -9.03
CA ILE A 270 0.25 -1.08 -9.58
C ILE A 270 0.88 -1.38 -10.95
N TYR A 271 1.20 -2.63 -11.20
CA TYR A 271 1.92 -3.06 -12.39
C TYR A 271 0.96 -3.11 -13.59
N GLY A 272 1.52 -2.88 -14.77
CA GLY A 272 0.91 -3.23 -16.04
C GLY A 272 1.89 -4.04 -16.91
N ASN A 273 1.66 -4.07 -18.21
CA ASN A 273 2.54 -4.70 -19.19
C ASN A 273 3.25 -3.68 -20.10
N ALA A 274 3.11 -2.38 -19.84
CA ALA A 274 3.63 -1.34 -20.70
C ALA A 274 5.12 -1.48 -21.05
N PHE A 275 5.43 -1.26 -22.33
CA PHE A 275 6.79 -1.34 -22.86
C PHE A 275 7.03 -0.31 -23.96
N GLY A 276 8.29 0.10 -24.13
CA GLY A 276 8.69 1.03 -25.18
C GLY A 276 8.86 0.35 -26.54
N ALA A 277 8.50 1.05 -27.62
CA ALA A 277 8.69 0.60 -28.99
C ALA A 277 10.18 0.39 -29.28
N SER A 278 10.54 -0.78 -29.82
CA SER A 278 11.92 -1.11 -30.18
C SER A 278 12.44 -0.34 -31.40
N ALA A 279 11.54 0.09 -32.29
CA ALA A 279 11.88 0.75 -33.55
C ALA A 279 10.80 1.74 -34.00
N ASN A 280 10.51 2.77 -33.18
CA ASN A 280 9.59 3.83 -33.57
C ASN A 280 10.13 4.58 -34.81
N PRO A 281 9.41 4.59 -35.95
CA PRO A 281 9.90 5.22 -37.17
C PRO A 281 9.84 6.76 -37.12
N ARG A 282 9.17 7.35 -36.13
CA ARG A 282 9.14 8.80 -35.91
C ARG A 282 10.46 9.29 -35.28
N PRO A 283 11.17 10.23 -35.91
CA PRO A 283 12.40 10.79 -35.34
C PRO A 283 12.12 11.56 -34.04
N ASN A 284 12.96 11.35 -33.03
CA ASN A 284 12.88 12.03 -31.72
C ASN A 284 11.49 11.94 -31.05
N ALA A 285 10.80 10.82 -31.25
CA ALA A 285 9.52 10.59 -30.62
C ALA A 285 9.65 10.58 -29.08
N PRO A 286 8.64 11.08 -28.35
CA PRO A 286 8.59 10.89 -26.90
C PRO A 286 8.42 9.39 -26.57
N PHE A 287 8.54 9.04 -25.30
CA PHE A 287 8.40 7.64 -24.88
C PHE A 287 7.02 7.09 -25.25
N GLY A 288 7.01 5.92 -25.88
CA GLY A 288 5.80 5.23 -26.33
C GLY A 288 6.10 3.83 -26.85
N GLY A 289 5.08 3.00 -26.93
CA GLY A 289 5.12 1.61 -27.38
C GLY A 289 3.75 0.96 -27.16
N SER A 290 3.61 0.11 -26.15
CA SER A 290 2.32 -0.29 -25.57
C SER A 290 2.17 0.48 -24.26
N CYS A 291 1.46 1.60 -24.30
CA CYS A 291 1.18 2.43 -23.13
C CYS A 291 -0.35 2.60 -23.05
N GLU A 292 -0.98 1.88 -22.14
CA GLU A 292 -2.43 1.69 -22.04
C GLU A 292 -2.94 2.24 -20.69
N PRO A 293 -2.81 3.56 -20.49
CA PRO A 293 -2.94 4.19 -19.18
C PRO A 293 -4.31 3.98 -18.56
N ALA A 294 -4.32 3.42 -17.36
CA ALA A 294 -5.48 3.39 -16.50
C ALA A 294 -5.45 4.51 -15.46
N LEU A 295 -6.61 5.11 -15.24
CA LEU A 295 -6.86 6.05 -14.16
C LEU A 295 -6.88 5.34 -12.81
N VAL A 296 -6.48 6.07 -11.77
CA VAL A 296 -6.40 5.57 -10.41
C VAL A 296 -7.31 6.39 -9.51
N MET A 297 -8.22 5.71 -8.82
CA MET A 297 -8.96 6.27 -7.70
C MET A 297 -8.45 5.62 -6.42
N VAL A 298 -8.40 6.38 -5.34
CA VAL A 298 -7.94 5.91 -4.04
C VAL A 298 -8.94 6.28 -2.94
N ALA A 299 -9.00 5.46 -1.90
CA ALA A 299 -9.82 5.70 -0.72
C ALA A 299 -9.11 5.15 0.52
N TYR A 300 -9.51 5.62 1.70
CA TYR A 300 -9.10 5.08 3.00
C TYR A 300 -10.36 4.69 3.78
N ASP A 301 -10.28 3.66 4.63
CA ASP A 301 -11.39 3.08 5.38
C ASP A 301 -11.83 4.02 6.52
N LYS A 302 -12.55 5.08 6.16
CA LYS A 302 -12.89 6.18 7.07
C LYS A 302 -13.85 5.72 8.17
N ASN A 303 -14.77 4.81 7.85
CA ASN A 303 -15.78 4.28 8.77
C ASN A 303 -15.36 2.98 9.48
N LYS A 304 -14.21 2.40 9.12
CA LYS A 304 -13.58 1.22 9.73
C LYS A 304 -14.37 -0.07 9.49
N ASN A 305 -15.03 -0.20 8.34
CA ASN A 305 -15.81 -1.38 7.96
C ASN A 305 -15.00 -2.41 7.15
N GLY A 306 -13.77 -2.07 6.75
CA GLY A 306 -12.88 -2.90 5.94
C GLY A 306 -13.31 -3.03 4.47
N LYS A 307 -14.08 -2.08 3.94
CA LYS A 307 -14.61 -2.09 2.58
C LYS A 307 -14.46 -0.72 1.91
N PRO A 308 -14.27 -0.69 0.57
CA PRO A 308 -14.37 0.55 -0.17
C PRO A 308 -15.82 1.02 -0.22
N ASP A 309 -16.09 2.22 0.31
CA ASP A 309 -17.40 2.86 0.25
C ASP A 309 -17.50 3.84 -0.93
N ASP A 310 -18.68 3.92 -1.55
CA ASP A 310 -18.91 4.67 -2.79
C ASP A 310 -18.67 6.19 -2.65
N ASP A 311 -18.81 6.75 -1.46
CA ASP A 311 -18.67 8.18 -1.16
C ASP A 311 -17.26 8.59 -0.72
N GLU A 312 -16.27 7.70 -0.83
CA GLU A 312 -14.91 7.89 -0.29
C GLU A 312 -13.80 7.94 -1.36
N TRP A 313 -14.15 7.96 -2.65
CA TRP A 313 -13.18 7.93 -3.74
C TRP A 313 -12.60 9.30 -4.10
N TYR A 314 -11.26 9.36 -4.17
CA TYR A 314 -10.46 10.48 -4.65
C TYR A 314 -9.70 10.08 -5.91
N GLU A 315 -9.64 10.93 -6.91
CA GLU A 315 -8.88 10.64 -8.13
C GLU A 315 -7.42 11.02 -7.95
N ILE A 316 -6.48 10.21 -8.45
CA ILE A 316 -5.10 10.63 -8.66
C ILE A 316 -5.03 11.49 -9.93
N LYS A 317 -4.70 12.77 -9.76
CA LYS A 317 -4.53 13.73 -10.86
C LYS A 317 -3.28 13.39 -11.69
N GLY A 318 -3.46 12.58 -12.73
CA GLY A 318 -2.43 12.33 -13.74
C GLY A 318 -2.26 13.49 -14.72
N SER A 319 -1.19 13.46 -15.50
CA SER A 319 -0.78 14.57 -16.38
C SER A 319 -1.78 14.94 -17.48
N GLY A 320 -2.62 14.00 -17.91
CA GLY A 320 -3.64 14.18 -18.94
C GLY A 320 -5.08 14.27 -18.42
N ASN A 321 -5.27 14.36 -17.10
CA ASN A 321 -6.57 14.14 -16.47
C ASN A 321 -7.60 15.26 -16.73
N PHE A 322 -7.14 16.47 -17.04
CA PHE A 322 -7.98 17.60 -17.48
C PHE A 322 -7.80 17.93 -18.96
N THR A 323 -6.58 17.79 -19.47
CA THR A 323 -6.21 18.02 -20.88
C THR A 323 -4.87 17.35 -21.16
N ALA A 324 -4.65 16.91 -22.40
CA ALA A 324 -3.37 16.38 -22.85
C ALA A 324 -2.47 17.43 -23.52
N GLU A 325 -2.83 18.71 -23.54
CA GLU A 325 -2.08 19.76 -24.26
C GLU A 325 -0.61 19.90 -23.84
N SER A 326 -0.28 19.54 -22.59
CA SER A 326 1.10 19.52 -22.08
C SER A 326 1.86 18.24 -22.43
N GLU A 327 1.19 17.24 -23.02
CA GLU A 327 1.81 15.97 -23.34
C GLU A 327 2.73 16.10 -24.56
N PRO A 328 3.96 15.53 -24.52
CA PRO A 328 4.93 15.66 -25.60
C PRO A 328 4.45 15.13 -26.96
N TRP A 329 3.49 14.21 -26.97
CA TRP A 329 2.92 13.60 -28.17
C TRP A 329 1.68 14.35 -28.70
N TYR A 330 1.11 15.29 -27.94
CA TYR A 330 -0.19 15.92 -28.22
C TYR A 330 -0.30 16.45 -29.64
N GLN A 331 0.65 17.28 -30.06
CA GLN A 331 0.60 17.93 -31.37
C GLN A 331 0.63 16.91 -32.52
N ALA A 332 1.37 15.80 -32.37
CA ALA A 332 1.39 14.75 -33.37
C ALA A 332 0.08 13.95 -33.41
N ALA A 333 -0.57 13.76 -32.25
CA ALA A 333 -1.89 13.14 -32.20
C ALA A 333 -2.95 14.04 -32.89
N VAL A 334 -2.89 15.36 -32.69
CA VAL A 334 -3.73 16.34 -33.42
C VAL A 334 -3.50 16.23 -34.93
N GLU A 335 -2.24 16.23 -35.37
CA GLU A 335 -1.88 16.12 -36.79
C GLU A 335 -2.28 14.76 -37.40
N ASN A 336 -2.31 13.71 -36.59
CA ASN A 336 -2.79 12.39 -36.99
C ASN A 336 -4.33 12.30 -37.04
N GLY A 337 -5.06 13.31 -36.54
CA GLY A 337 -6.51 13.32 -36.50
C GLY A 337 -7.11 12.52 -35.33
N ASN A 338 -6.33 12.28 -34.27
CA ASN A 338 -6.85 11.66 -33.05
C ASN A 338 -7.86 12.57 -32.35
N ASP A 339 -8.79 11.95 -31.62
CA ASP A 339 -9.61 12.68 -30.65
C ASP A 339 -8.80 12.94 -29.37
N VAL A 340 -8.23 14.14 -29.27
CA VAL A 340 -7.37 14.58 -28.16
C VAL A 340 -8.12 15.34 -27.07
N ARG A 341 -9.43 15.12 -26.95
CA ARG A 341 -10.23 15.68 -25.86
C ARG A 341 -10.17 14.73 -24.66
N THR A 342 -10.01 15.28 -23.47
CA THR A 342 -10.26 14.56 -22.22
C THR A 342 -11.67 14.89 -21.73
N PHE A 343 -12.49 13.86 -21.50
CA PHE A 343 -13.85 14.00 -20.96
C PHE A 343 -13.85 13.58 -19.49
N ARG A 344 -14.21 14.50 -18.59
CA ARG A 344 -14.26 14.24 -17.15
C ARG A 344 -15.51 13.47 -16.70
N ASP A 345 -16.64 13.80 -17.33
CA ASP A 345 -17.94 13.17 -17.10
C ASP A 345 -18.35 12.41 -18.36
N TYR A 346 -17.73 11.24 -18.57
CA TYR A 346 -18.00 10.37 -19.70
C TYR A 346 -18.74 9.13 -19.25
N GLU A 347 -19.72 8.72 -20.06
CA GLU A 347 -20.46 7.47 -19.88
C GLU A 347 -20.52 6.77 -21.22
N MET A 348 -20.18 5.48 -21.22
CA MET A 348 -20.30 4.63 -22.42
C MET A 348 -21.02 3.34 -22.08
N THR A 349 -21.98 3.00 -22.93
CA THR A 349 -22.77 1.77 -22.85
C THR A 349 -22.36 0.84 -23.97
N TYR A 350 -21.93 -0.37 -23.62
CA TYR A 350 -21.67 -1.47 -24.55
C TYR A 350 -22.85 -2.42 -24.59
N TYR A 351 -23.15 -2.94 -25.78
CA TYR A 351 -24.23 -3.89 -26.01
C TYR A 351 -23.67 -5.26 -26.35
N LYS A 352 -24.29 -6.30 -25.78
CA LYS A 352 -23.97 -7.71 -26.05
C LYS A 352 -24.03 -7.97 -27.57
N PRO A 353 -23.07 -8.72 -28.15
CA PRO A 353 -23.02 -8.92 -29.58
C PRO A 353 -24.26 -9.66 -30.09
N GLU A 354 -24.77 -9.26 -31.25
CA GLU A 354 -25.93 -9.90 -31.89
C GLU A 354 -25.59 -11.27 -32.48
N THR A 355 -24.32 -11.49 -32.82
CA THR A 355 -23.81 -12.72 -33.43
C THR A 355 -22.35 -12.94 -33.07
N GLU A 356 -21.94 -14.20 -32.97
CA GLU A 356 -20.54 -14.65 -32.88
C GLU A 356 -20.03 -15.21 -34.22
N GLU A 357 -20.91 -15.30 -35.23
CA GLU A 357 -20.57 -15.78 -36.57
C GLU A 357 -19.77 -14.73 -37.35
N PRO A 358 -18.62 -15.09 -37.95
CA PRO A 358 -17.82 -14.19 -38.76
C PRO A 358 -18.58 -13.60 -39.97
N ASP A 359 -18.42 -12.30 -40.23
CA ASP A 359 -18.92 -11.64 -41.44
C ASP A 359 -17.95 -11.80 -42.63
N GLN A 360 -16.68 -12.08 -42.34
CA GLN A 360 -15.63 -12.32 -43.32
C GLN A 360 -14.53 -13.24 -42.74
N SER A 361 -13.68 -13.77 -43.63
CA SER A 361 -12.45 -14.45 -43.19
C SER A 361 -11.36 -13.43 -42.95
N GLY A 362 -10.79 -13.45 -41.75
CA GLY A 362 -9.57 -12.69 -41.47
C GLY A 362 -8.34 -13.32 -42.12
N VAL A 363 -7.26 -12.55 -42.23
CA VAL A 363 -5.94 -12.96 -42.71
C VAL A 363 -4.91 -12.61 -41.63
N VAL A 364 -4.19 -13.61 -41.15
CA VAL A 364 -3.12 -13.45 -40.18
C VAL A 364 -2.02 -12.58 -40.77
N ASP A 365 -1.54 -11.63 -39.98
CA ASP A 365 -0.47 -10.68 -40.29
C ASP A 365 -0.77 -9.75 -41.48
N ASP A 366 -2.05 -9.62 -41.86
CA ASP A 366 -2.52 -8.59 -42.79
C ASP A 366 -3.17 -7.43 -42.02
N PRO A 367 -2.55 -6.24 -41.96
CA PRO A 367 -3.06 -5.10 -41.20
C PRO A 367 -4.38 -4.54 -41.73
N LYS A 368 -4.88 -5.00 -42.89
CA LYS A 368 -6.15 -4.57 -43.49
C LYS A 368 -7.24 -5.62 -43.42
N LEU A 369 -6.89 -6.89 -43.19
CA LEU A 369 -7.81 -8.03 -43.24
C LEU A 369 -7.81 -8.83 -41.95
N TYR A 370 -7.46 -8.25 -40.81
CA TYR A 370 -7.39 -8.95 -39.52
C TYR A 370 -8.76 -9.13 -38.82
N ALA A 371 -9.79 -8.38 -39.22
CA ALA A 371 -11.12 -8.45 -38.59
C ALA A 371 -11.97 -9.61 -39.13
N THR A 372 -12.65 -10.33 -38.23
CA THR A 372 -13.60 -11.41 -38.54
C THR A 372 -15.06 -10.98 -38.35
N ILE A 373 -15.31 -9.96 -37.52
CA ILE A 373 -16.60 -9.26 -37.39
C ILE A 373 -16.31 -7.77 -37.27
N ASN A 374 -16.69 -6.96 -38.27
CA ASN A 374 -16.38 -5.53 -38.27
C ASN A 374 -17.29 -4.70 -37.34
N LYS A 375 -18.49 -5.21 -37.07
CA LYS A 375 -19.50 -4.56 -36.22
C LYS A 375 -19.91 -5.50 -35.09
N TYR A 376 -19.01 -5.71 -34.13
CA TYR A 376 -19.16 -6.76 -33.13
C TYR A 376 -19.85 -6.26 -31.85
N ILE A 377 -19.18 -5.43 -31.06
CA ILE A 377 -19.78 -4.85 -29.83
C ILE A 377 -20.25 -3.44 -30.15
N ARG A 378 -21.56 -3.25 -30.29
CA ARG A 378 -22.13 -1.91 -30.44
C ARG A 378 -21.89 -1.11 -29.15
N TRP A 379 -21.64 0.20 -29.28
CA TRP A 379 -21.56 1.11 -28.15
C TRP A 379 -22.23 2.46 -28.45
N THR A 380 -22.64 3.16 -27.39
CA THR A 380 -23.17 4.54 -27.41
C THR A 380 -22.63 5.30 -26.22
N ASP A 381 -22.36 6.60 -26.37
CA ASP A 381 -21.85 7.45 -25.29
C ASP A 381 -22.82 8.59 -24.90
N ASN A 382 -22.50 9.29 -23.80
CA ASN A 382 -23.22 10.49 -23.37
C ASN A 382 -22.84 11.77 -24.15
N GLN A 383 -21.93 11.67 -25.13
CA GLN A 383 -21.58 12.76 -26.06
C GLN A 383 -22.41 12.69 -27.35
N GLY A 384 -23.32 11.72 -27.47
CA GLY A 384 -24.19 11.51 -28.63
C GLY A 384 -23.52 10.75 -29.77
N GLN A 385 -22.39 10.10 -29.51
CA GLN A 385 -21.67 9.26 -30.46
C GLN A 385 -22.08 7.79 -30.28
N GLU A 386 -21.94 7.03 -31.36
CA GLU A 386 -22.15 5.59 -31.37
C GLU A 386 -21.17 4.93 -32.33
N GLY A 387 -20.90 3.65 -32.11
CA GLY A 387 -20.00 2.89 -32.95
C GLY A 387 -20.00 1.41 -32.63
N TYR A 388 -18.96 0.73 -33.11
CA TYR A 388 -18.75 -0.68 -32.86
C TYR A 388 -17.30 -0.95 -32.52
N LYS A 389 -17.06 -1.90 -31.62
CA LYS A 389 -15.79 -2.62 -31.50
C LYS A 389 -15.76 -3.75 -32.52
N ILE A 390 -14.57 -4.14 -32.94
CA ILE A 390 -14.36 -5.22 -33.91
C ILE A 390 -14.05 -6.54 -33.20
N LYS A 391 -14.23 -7.67 -33.89
CA LYS A 391 -13.63 -8.96 -33.51
C LYS A 391 -12.50 -9.28 -34.47
N ASN A 392 -11.33 -9.62 -33.95
CA ASN A 392 -10.17 -9.97 -34.76
C ASN A 392 -10.06 -11.50 -34.96
N ILE A 393 -9.14 -11.92 -35.82
CA ILE A 393 -8.86 -13.34 -36.10
C ILE A 393 -8.08 -14.05 -34.98
N TYR A 394 -7.39 -13.30 -34.13
CA TYR A 394 -6.48 -13.83 -33.10
C TYR A 394 -7.22 -14.31 -31.86
N HIS A 395 -8.41 -13.76 -31.59
CA HIS A 395 -9.21 -14.04 -30.39
C HIS A 395 -10.64 -14.46 -30.76
N THR A 396 -10.98 -15.73 -30.48
CA THR A 396 -12.26 -16.34 -30.91
C THR A 396 -13.33 -16.35 -29.84
N GLN A 397 -12.98 -16.21 -28.56
CA GLN A 397 -13.94 -16.13 -27.47
C GLN A 397 -14.82 -14.88 -27.60
N THR A 398 -15.94 -14.84 -26.87
CA THR A 398 -16.76 -13.63 -26.85
C THR A 398 -16.01 -12.50 -26.16
N TYR A 399 -16.05 -11.27 -26.69
CA TYR A 399 -15.37 -10.13 -26.04
C TYR A 399 -16.24 -9.51 -24.95
N TYR A 400 -17.55 -9.77 -24.96
CA TYR A 400 -18.45 -9.30 -23.91
C TYR A 400 -18.26 -10.16 -22.63
N PRO A 401 -18.20 -9.59 -21.42
CA PRO A 401 -18.02 -10.37 -20.19
C PRO A 401 -19.13 -11.43 -20.05
N ALA A 402 -18.75 -12.71 -20.07
CA ALA A 402 -19.71 -13.80 -20.26
C ALA A 402 -20.62 -14.07 -19.06
N TRP A 403 -20.24 -13.59 -17.87
CA TRP A 403 -21.04 -13.69 -16.64
C TRP A 403 -22.10 -12.58 -16.50
N ILE A 404 -22.07 -11.52 -17.35
CA ILE A 404 -23.10 -10.49 -17.39
C ILE A 404 -24.31 -11.01 -18.15
N LYS A 405 -25.47 -11.04 -17.49
CA LYS A 405 -26.73 -11.58 -18.05
C LYS A 405 -27.46 -10.54 -18.88
N GLU A 406 -27.27 -9.28 -18.55
CA GLU A 406 -27.86 -8.13 -19.21
C GLU A 406 -27.32 -7.98 -20.63
N ASN A 407 -28.17 -7.51 -21.54
CA ASN A 407 -27.79 -7.26 -22.94
C ASN A 407 -26.94 -5.99 -23.12
N LYS A 408 -26.65 -5.26 -22.03
CA LYS A 408 -25.81 -4.07 -22.04
C LYS A 408 -25.14 -3.85 -20.69
N VAL A 409 -23.99 -3.19 -20.71
CA VAL A 409 -23.24 -2.74 -19.53
C VAL A 409 -22.79 -1.30 -19.76
N THR A 410 -22.82 -0.48 -18.70
CA THR A 410 -22.52 0.95 -18.76
C THR A 410 -21.42 1.31 -17.78
N TYR A 411 -20.40 1.99 -18.27
CA TYR A 411 -19.27 2.49 -17.48
C TYR A 411 -19.29 4.01 -17.40
N LYS A 412 -18.76 4.56 -16.30
CA LYS A 412 -18.65 6.00 -16.05
C LYS A 412 -17.27 6.34 -15.55
N GLY A 413 -16.74 7.49 -15.95
CA GLY A 413 -15.46 7.99 -15.47
C GLY A 413 -14.85 8.99 -16.44
N VAL A 414 -13.53 9.12 -16.34
CA VAL A 414 -12.74 9.96 -17.24
C VAL A 414 -12.38 9.19 -18.50
N ARG A 415 -12.58 9.79 -19.67
CA ARG A 415 -11.98 9.33 -20.92
C ARG A 415 -10.80 10.24 -21.25
N LEU A 416 -9.61 9.67 -21.25
CA LEU A 416 -8.37 10.34 -21.64
C LEU A 416 -8.31 10.53 -23.15
N SER A 417 -7.45 11.45 -23.56
CA SER A 417 -7.13 11.71 -24.95
C SER A 417 -6.52 10.48 -25.63
N ASN A 418 -6.85 10.25 -26.89
CA ASN A 418 -6.33 9.12 -27.67
C ASN A 418 -4.82 9.27 -27.92
N ASN A 419 -4.02 8.39 -27.32
CA ASN A 419 -2.55 8.46 -27.27
C ASN A 419 -1.83 7.58 -28.32
N SER A 420 -2.56 6.83 -29.14
CA SER A 420 -1.98 5.96 -30.16
C SER A 420 -1.90 6.62 -31.53
N ILE A 421 -0.77 6.48 -32.20
CA ILE A 421 -0.55 6.94 -33.57
C ILE A 421 -0.10 5.76 -34.42
N ASP A 422 -0.74 5.56 -35.58
CA ASP A 422 -0.18 4.74 -36.65
C ASP A 422 0.99 5.50 -37.29
N GLU A 423 2.21 5.15 -36.87
CA GLU A 423 3.44 5.77 -37.35
C GLU A 423 3.84 5.23 -38.73
N SER A 424 3.23 4.13 -39.20
CA SER A 424 3.40 3.64 -40.58
C SER A 424 2.53 4.36 -41.61
N LYS A 425 1.44 5.01 -41.18
CA LYS A 425 0.37 5.57 -42.02
C LYS A 425 -0.31 4.55 -42.94
N GLN A 426 -0.16 3.26 -42.65
CA GLN A 426 -0.67 2.14 -43.44
C GLN A 426 -1.43 1.10 -42.60
N GLY A 427 -1.60 1.35 -41.30
CA GLY A 427 -2.23 0.47 -40.32
C GLY A 427 -1.32 -0.65 -39.80
N SER A 428 -0.02 -0.57 -40.04
CA SER A 428 0.92 -1.67 -39.75
C SER A 428 1.78 -1.47 -38.51
N TYR A 429 1.90 -0.23 -38.00
CA TYR A 429 2.76 0.07 -36.85
C TYR A 429 2.17 1.17 -35.98
N TYR A 430 1.58 0.78 -34.86
CA TYR A 430 1.00 1.68 -33.89
C TYR A 430 1.97 1.91 -32.73
N VAL A 431 2.08 3.16 -32.29
CA VAL A 431 2.80 3.54 -31.08
C VAL A 431 1.82 4.25 -30.16
N LEU A 432 1.57 3.64 -29.01
CA LEU A 432 0.81 4.22 -27.91
C LEU A 432 1.79 5.01 -27.05
N TYR A 433 1.62 6.33 -26.98
CA TYR A 433 2.54 7.20 -26.26
C TYR A 433 2.17 7.30 -24.78
N ALA A 434 3.18 7.30 -23.91
CA ALA A 434 2.92 7.45 -22.48
C ALA A 434 2.46 8.87 -22.14
N PHE A 435 1.50 8.98 -21.24
CA PHE A 435 1.28 10.20 -20.47
C PHE A 435 2.46 10.39 -19.50
N GLN A 436 2.71 11.58 -18.99
CA GLN A 436 3.88 11.83 -18.13
C GLN A 436 3.83 11.10 -16.77
N TYR A 437 2.70 11.07 -16.07
CA TYR A 437 2.57 10.44 -14.74
C TYR A 437 1.12 10.21 -14.30
N GLY A 438 0.95 9.44 -13.21
CA GLY A 438 -0.32 9.28 -12.50
C GLY A 438 -1.23 8.15 -13.02
N TYR A 439 -0.68 7.25 -13.83
CA TYR A 439 -1.44 6.19 -14.49
C TYR A 439 -0.77 4.82 -14.33
N VAL A 440 -1.61 3.79 -14.21
CA VAL A 440 -1.19 2.38 -14.27
C VAL A 440 -1.05 1.96 -15.73
N ASP A 441 -0.15 1.02 -16.02
CA ASP A 441 0.09 0.49 -17.38
C ASP A 441 0.49 1.56 -18.41
N ASN A 442 1.20 2.58 -17.94
CA ASN A 442 1.62 3.72 -18.75
C ASN A 442 3.14 3.74 -19.02
N TYR A 443 3.93 3.28 -18.04
CA TYR A 443 5.37 3.06 -18.17
C TYR A 443 5.75 1.65 -17.70
N PRO A 444 6.90 1.10 -18.16
CA PRO A 444 7.44 -0.13 -17.62
C PRO A 444 7.50 -0.11 -16.10
N ASN A 445 7.16 -1.23 -15.46
CA ASN A 445 7.00 -1.28 -14.00
C ASN A 445 8.24 -0.82 -13.23
N SER A 446 9.45 -1.03 -13.77
CA SER A 446 10.70 -0.59 -13.14
C SER A 446 10.99 0.92 -13.26
N HIS A 447 10.23 1.66 -14.06
CA HIS A 447 10.44 3.09 -14.30
C HIS A 447 9.80 3.93 -13.17
N ASP A 448 10.42 5.04 -12.78
CA ASP A 448 9.91 5.87 -11.68
C ASP A 448 8.50 6.42 -11.94
N ASN A 449 8.15 6.73 -13.19
CA ASN A 449 6.82 7.23 -13.56
C ASN A 449 5.69 6.19 -13.52
N SER A 450 5.97 4.92 -13.20
CA SER A 450 4.92 3.95 -12.84
C SER A 450 4.53 4.06 -11.36
N GLY A 451 5.31 4.77 -10.53
CA GLY A 451 4.96 5.08 -9.15
C GLY A 451 3.88 6.15 -9.05
N ILE A 452 2.98 5.98 -8.09
CA ILE A 452 1.86 6.87 -7.80
C ILE A 452 2.10 7.57 -6.46
N ASP A 453 1.96 8.89 -6.44
CA ASP A 453 2.00 9.72 -5.25
C ASP A 453 0.56 10.06 -4.83
N ILE A 454 0.24 9.79 -3.55
CA ILE A 454 -1.08 10.04 -2.99
C ILE A 454 -1.34 11.56 -2.84
N ASP A 455 -0.32 12.41 -2.77
CA ASP A 455 -0.45 13.88 -2.80
C ASP A 455 -0.95 14.44 -4.14
N TRP A 456 -1.09 13.59 -5.16
CA TRP A 456 -1.80 13.93 -6.41
C TRP A 456 -3.32 13.76 -6.30
N ALA A 457 -3.85 13.34 -5.14
CA ALA A 457 -5.28 13.14 -4.96
C ALA A 457 -6.10 14.45 -5.11
N ILE A 458 -7.21 14.35 -5.83
CA ILE A 458 -8.22 15.40 -6.00
C ILE A 458 -9.62 14.87 -5.66
N ASP A 459 -10.48 15.76 -5.17
CA ASP A 459 -11.90 15.47 -5.00
C ASP A 459 -12.66 15.46 -6.34
N LYS A 460 -13.96 15.12 -6.28
CA LYS A 460 -14.85 15.11 -7.45
C LYS A 460 -14.97 16.46 -8.16
N ASP A 461 -14.68 17.55 -7.47
CA ASP A 461 -14.77 18.92 -7.99
C ASP A 461 -13.41 19.40 -8.53
N GLY A 462 -12.37 18.56 -8.45
CA GLY A 462 -11.01 18.81 -8.94
C GLY A 462 -10.10 19.54 -7.98
N ASN A 463 -10.50 19.71 -6.70
CA ASN A 463 -9.66 20.35 -5.69
C ASN A 463 -8.68 19.33 -5.11
N LYS A 464 -7.44 19.76 -4.86
CA LYS A 464 -6.45 18.93 -4.15
C LYS A 464 -6.96 18.55 -2.76
N VAL A 465 -6.74 17.29 -2.39
CA VAL A 465 -7.06 16.75 -1.07
C VAL A 465 -5.80 16.17 -0.43
N ASP A 466 -5.55 16.54 0.82
CA ASP A 466 -4.48 15.96 1.62
C ASP A 466 -5.00 14.69 2.33
N LEU A 467 -4.64 13.52 1.80
CA LEU A 467 -4.98 12.24 2.41
C LEU A 467 -3.88 11.80 3.39
N PRO A 468 -4.22 11.14 4.52
CA PRO A 468 -3.20 10.58 5.42
C PRO A 468 -2.48 9.36 4.80
N GLY A 469 -3.17 8.67 3.90
CA GLY A 469 -2.81 7.38 3.32
C GLY A 469 -4.05 6.76 2.67
N ILE A 470 -3.92 5.54 2.15
CA ILE A 470 -4.98 4.83 1.43
C ILE A 470 -5.06 3.36 1.86
N ASP A 471 -6.26 2.80 1.84
CA ASP A 471 -6.51 1.37 2.08
C ASP A 471 -6.99 0.67 0.80
N PHE A 472 -7.65 1.42 -0.10
CA PHE A 472 -8.27 0.90 -1.32
C PHE A 472 -7.81 1.65 -2.56
N VAL A 473 -7.71 0.92 -3.67
CA VAL A 473 -7.35 1.44 -4.99
C VAL A 473 -8.32 0.89 -6.03
N LYS A 474 -8.93 1.75 -6.84
CA LYS A 474 -9.66 1.37 -8.04
C LYS A 474 -8.85 1.79 -9.26
N VAL A 475 -8.60 0.86 -10.16
CA VAL A 475 -7.90 1.08 -11.43
C VAL A 475 -8.88 0.84 -12.56
N TYR A 476 -8.99 1.77 -13.52
CA TYR A 476 -9.87 1.59 -14.68
C TYR A 476 -9.26 2.14 -15.97
N ASN A 477 -9.48 1.44 -17.08
CA ASN A 477 -8.92 1.82 -18.39
C ASN A 477 -9.44 3.20 -18.83
N GLY A 478 -8.52 4.11 -19.10
CA GLY A 478 -8.81 5.50 -19.47
C GLY A 478 -8.91 5.77 -20.96
N ILE A 479 -8.55 4.84 -21.83
CA ILE A 479 -8.44 5.08 -23.29
C ILE A 479 -9.55 4.36 -24.04
N ASP A 480 -10.25 5.11 -24.89
CA ASP A 480 -11.19 4.56 -25.88
C ASP A 480 -10.61 4.71 -27.28
N GLN A 481 -9.76 3.76 -27.68
CA GLN A 481 -9.11 3.76 -28.98
C GLN A 481 -8.90 2.34 -29.53
N GLU A 482 -9.16 2.15 -30.82
CA GLU A 482 -8.80 0.94 -31.57
C GLU A 482 -7.47 1.15 -32.29
N ASN A 483 -6.55 0.20 -32.16
CA ASN A 483 -5.18 0.25 -32.66
C ASN A 483 -4.95 -0.73 -33.82
N GLY A 484 -5.93 -0.79 -34.72
CA GLY A 484 -5.88 -1.67 -35.88
C GLY A 484 -5.82 -3.15 -35.46
N TRP A 485 -4.87 -3.89 -36.04
CA TRP A 485 -4.70 -5.32 -35.77
C TRP A 485 -4.25 -5.66 -34.35
N LEU A 486 -3.76 -4.67 -33.58
CA LEU A 486 -3.48 -4.83 -32.16
C LEU A 486 -4.75 -4.93 -31.31
N GLY A 487 -5.90 -4.48 -31.83
CA GLY A 487 -7.16 -4.42 -31.08
C GLY A 487 -7.33 -3.12 -30.28
N GLU A 488 -8.22 -3.14 -29.31
CA GLU A 488 -8.48 -2.02 -28.42
C GLU A 488 -7.28 -1.71 -27.53
N ALA A 489 -7.12 -0.43 -27.15
CA ALA A 489 -6.26 -0.09 -26.01
C ALA A 489 -6.86 -0.74 -24.75
N SER A 490 -6.12 -1.68 -24.17
CA SER A 490 -6.56 -2.53 -23.07
C SER A 490 -5.54 -2.42 -21.94
N THR A 491 -5.92 -1.79 -20.83
CA THR A 491 -5.06 -1.82 -19.65
C THR A 491 -4.98 -3.25 -19.13
N GLU A 492 -3.77 -3.76 -18.97
CA GLU A 492 -3.50 -4.93 -18.15
C GLU A 492 -3.03 -4.53 -16.74
N VAL A 493 -3.52 -5.26 -15.73
CA VAL A 493 -3.21 -5.00 -14.32
C VAL A 493 -2.51 -6.21 -13.72
N GLY A 494 -1.38 -5.98 -13.07
CA GLY A 494 -0.61 -6.97 -12.33
C GLY A 494 -0.47 -6.63 -10.85
N ARG A 495 0.65 -7.08 -10.26
CA ARG A 495 1.02 -6.85 -8.85
C ARG A 495 0.85 -5.39 -8.43
N GLY A 496 0.38 -5.17 -7.19
CA GLY A 496 0.43 -3.87 -6.54
C GLY A 496 1.36 -3.88 -5.32
N GLU A 497 2.03 -2.75 -5.06
CA GLU A 497 3.13 -2.61 -4.12
C GLU A 497 2.99 -1.32 -3.30
N ASP A 498 3.06 -1.42 -1.96
CA ASP A 498 3.50 -0.34 -1.07
C ASP A 498 5.01 -0.19 -1.21
N LEU A 499 5.46 0.96 -1.73
CA LEU A 499 6.87 1.20 -2.03
C LEU A 499 7.69 1.36 -0.74
N HIS A 500 7.09 1.88 0.33
CA HIS A 500 7.76 2.16 1.60
C HIS A 500 8.11 0.86 2.34
N LEU A 501 7.20 -0.11 2.37
CA LEU A 501 7.47 -1.44 2.94
C LEU A 501 8.53 -2.23 2.17
N LEU A 502 8.70 -1.96 0.87
CA LEU A 502 9.79 -2.51 0.05
C LEU A 502 11.10 -1.73 0.18
N GLY A 503 11.12 -0.62 0.91
CA GLY A 503 12.28 0.26 1.02
C GLY A 503 12.63 1.00 -0.27
N ILE A 504 11.68 1.10 -1.20
CA ILE A 504 11.83 1.81 -2.47
C ILE A 504 11.46 3.27 -2.22
N SER A 505 12.37 4.19 -2.56
CA SER A 505 12.13 5.63 -2.44
C SER A 505 12.22 6.27 -3.81
N ILE A 506 11.10 6.84 -4.24
CA ILE A 506 11.01 7.58 -5.50
C ILE A 506 10.48 8.97 -5.18
N ASP A 507 11.21 10.02 -5.57
CA ASP A 507 10.78 11.40 -5.36
C ASP A 507 9.52 11.71 -6.16
N THR A 508 8.64 12.57 -5.63
CA THR A 508 7.50 13.09 -6.40
C THR A 508 7.97 13.95 -7.58
N ILE A 509 7.05 14.21 -8.51
CA ILE A 509 7.26 15.15 -9.60
C ILE A 509 7.00 16.56 -9.09
N LYS A 510 7.95 17.47 -9.32
CA LYS A 510 7.79 18.89 -9.02
C LYS A 510 7.08 19.54 -10.20
N GLU A 511 5.84 19.97 -9.99
CA GLU A 511 5.07 20.78 -10.96
C GLU A 511 5.64 22.20 -11.11
#